data_AF-A0A6M3XM12-F1
#
_entry.id   AF-A0A6M3XM12-F1
#
_cell.length_a   1.000
_cell.length_b   1.000
_cell.length_c   1.000
_cell.angle_alpha   90.00
_cell.angle_beta   90.00
_cell.angle_gamma   90.00
#
_symmetry.space_group_name_H-M   'P 1'
#
loop_
_entity.id
_entity.type
_entity.pdbx_description
1 polymer ?
#
loop_
_entity_poly.entity_id
_entity_poly.type
_entity_poly.pdbx_seq_one_letter_code
_entity_poly.pdbx_strand_id
1 'polypeptide(L)'
;MELKSMKLTAKQAKTMDSPSAVSPSKPKYPWGLSISLEKEALDKLGIEISDFDVGEIVSIAAKARITRITISDGTDYQERSMNIQIEKMALNQGESKEDLDWDTPKDDADRILKKRRLVD
;
A
#
# COMPACT_ATOMS: atom_id res chain seq x y z
N MET A 1 -7.78 6.16 -12.67
CA MET A 1 -6.49 5.61 -13.16
C MET A 1 -6.55 4.11 -12.91
N GLU A 2 -6.13 3.28 -13.85
CA GLU A 2 -6.08 1.82 -13.64
C GLU A 2 -5.08 1.50 -12.51
N LEU A 3 -5.53 0.80 -11.47
CA LEU A 3 -4.70 0.38 -10.34
C LEU A 3 -3.96 -0.91 -10.69
N LYS A 4 -2.68 -1.02 -10.32
CA LYS A 4 -1.86 -2.21 -10.54
C LYS A 4 -1.31 -2.73 -9.22
N SER A 5 -1.45 -4.03 -8.98
CA SER A 5 -0.93 -4.67 -7.76
C SER A 5 0.60 -4.66 -7.74
N MET A 6 1.17 -4.25 -6.61
CA MET A 6 2.62 -4.19 -6.37
C MET A 6 3.11 -5.33 -5.45
N LYS A 7 2.37 -6.44 -5.35
CA LYS A 7 2.70 -7.60 -4.50
C LYS A 7 4.07 -8.19 -4.89
N LEU A 8 4.91 -8.51 -3.90
CA LEU A 8 6.22 -9.12 -4.13
C LEU A 8 6.07 -10.55 -4.68
N THR A 9 6.92 -10.90 -5.65
CA THR A 9 7.06 -12.31 -6.06
C THR A 9 7.85 -13.10 -5.01
N ALA A 10 7.65 -14.42 -4.98
CA ALA A 10 8.36 -15.31 -4.05
C ALA A 10 9.89 -15.24 -4.15
N LYS A 11 10.43 -14.87 -5.33
CA LYS A 11 11.88 -14.69 -5.54
C LYS A 11 12.38 -13.38 -4.93
N GLN A 12 11.65 -12.28 -5.10
CA GLN A 12 12.02 -10.96 -4.59
C GLN A 12 11.89 -10.87 -3.06
N ALA A 13 10.89 -11.53 -2.49
CA ALA A 13 10.72 -11.59 -1.03
C ALA A 13 11.93 -12.21 -0.32
N LYS A 14 12.60 -13.19 -0.95
CA LYS A 14 13.79 -13.85 -0.37
C LYS A 14 15.04 -12.96 -0.38
N THR A 15 15.16 -12.04 -1.33
CA THR A 15 16.33 -11.16 -1.44
C THR A 15 16.27 -9.95 -0.51
N MET A 16 15.09 -9.60 0.01
CA MET A 16 14.90 -8.52 1.00
C MET A 16 15.10 -8.97 2.45
N ASP A 17 15.37 -10.26 2.67
CA ASP A 17 15.54 -10.88 3.98
C ASP A 17 17.01 -10.75 4.42
N SER A 18 17.31 -9.77 5.29
CA SER A 18 18.60 -9.69 5.98
C SER A 18 18.46 -10.38 7.35
N PRO A 19 19.43 -11.20 7.79
CA PRO A 19 19.25 -12.07 8.95
C PRO A 19 19.30 -11.24 10.25
N SER A 20 18.14 -10.82 10.74
CA SER A 20 17.97 -10.41 12.15
C SER A 20 16.86 -11.27 12.75
N ALA A 21 17.25 -12.01 13.77
CA ALA A 21 16.47 -13.09 14.37
C ALA A 21 15.35 -12.55 15.25
N VAL A 22 14.22 -12.20 14.63
CA VAL A 22 12.89 -12.17 15.24
C VAL A 22 11.95 -12.48 14.07
N SER A 23 11.20 -13.60 14.08
CA SER A 23 10.25 -13.88 12.98
C SER A 23 9.31 -12.69 12.75
N PRO A 24 9.04 -12.29 11.50
CA PRO A 24 7.64 -12.09 11.16
C PRO A 24 7.33 -12.51 9.70
N SER A 25 6.05 -12.53 9.35
CA SER A 25 5.57 -12.82 8.00
C SER A 25 6.38 -12.11 6.91
N LYS A 26 6.71 -12.82 5.82
CA LYS A 26 7.36 -12.24 4.64
C LYS A 26 6.62 -10.97 4.22
N PRO A 27 7.31 -9.86 3.89
CA PRO A 27 6.64 -8.65 3.44
C PRO A 27 5.83 -8.96 2.17
N LYS A 28 4.51 -8.70 2.21
CA LYS A 28 3.61 -8.91 1.06
C LYS A 28 3.88 -7.87 -0.05
N TYR A 29 4.39 -6.70 0.34
CA TYR A 29 4.66 -5.56 -0.53
C TYR A 29 6.08 -5.01 -0.31
N PRO A 30 6.70 -4.35 -1.31
CA PRO A 30 8.01 -3.72 -1.17
C PRO A 30 8.09 -2.69 -0.05
N TRP A 31 9.29 -2.56 0.51
CA TRP A 31 9.64 -1.54 1.49
C TRP A 31 9.61 -0.18 0.78
N GLY A 32 8.72 0.71 1.20
CA GLY A 32 8.42 1.99 0.52
C GLY A 32 6.97 2.13 0.04
N LEU A 33 6.18 1.04 0.05
CA LEU A 33 4.72 1.10 -0.16
C LEU A 33 3.92 0.99 1.14
N SER A 34 4.60 0.82 2.28
CA SER A 34 3.99 0.90 3.61
C SER A 34 4.22 2.31 4.15
N ILE A 35 3.14 2.99 4.52
CA ILE A 35 3.17 4.34 5.09
C ILE A 35 2.61 4.26 6.51
N SER A 36 3.37 4.74 7.49
CA SER A 36 2.90 4.89 8.86
C SER A 36 2.50 6.35 9.08
N LEU A 37 1.23 6.59 9.39
CA LEU A 37 0.73 7.91 9.76
C LEU A 37 0.74 8.06 11.28
N GLU A 38 1.61 8.93 11.78
CA GLU A 38 1.64 9.28 13.20
C GLU A 38 0.55 10.31 13.53
N LYS A 39 0.33 10.55 14.83
CA LYS A 39 -0.70 11.45 15.34
C LYS A 39 -0.73 12.80 14.61
N GLU A 40 0.42 13.45 14.44
CA GLU A 40 0.48 14.77 13.79
C GLU A 40 0.01 14.73 12.33
N ALA A 41 0.27 13.63 11.62
CA ALA A 41 -0.17 13.45 10.25
C ALA A 41 -1.69 13.19 10.18
N LEU A 42 -2.22 12.39 11.10
CA LEU A 42 -3.66 12.14 11.23
C LEU A 42 -4.43 13.42 11.56
N ASP A 43 -3.92 14.21 12.52
CA ASP A 43 -4.49 15.50 12.91
C ASP A 43 -4.55 16.46 11.70
N LYS A 44 -3.48 16.52 10.88
CA LYS A 44 -3.44 17.35 9.65
C LYS A 44 -4.42 16.87 8.58
N LEU A 45 -4.70 15.58 8.53
CA LEU A 45 -5.68 14.99 7.62
C LEU A 45 -7.12 15.11 8.14
N GLY A 46 -7.30 15.49 9.42
CA GLY A 46 -8.59 15.55 10.08
C GLY A 46 -9.21 14.17 10.26
N ILE A 47 -8.37 13.15 10.49
CA ILE A 47 -8.76 11.74 10.61
C ILE A 47 -8.63 11.31 12.06
N GLU A 48 -9.69 10.72 12.60
CA GLU A 48 -9.66 10.05 13.90
C GLU A 48 -9.34 8.55 13.70
N ILE A 49 -8.49 8.00 14.57
CA ILE A 49 -8.13 6.57 14.52
C ILE A 49 -9.38 5.68 14.70
N SER A 50 -10.36 6.16 15.46
CA SER A 50 -11.62 5.45 15.71
C SER A 50 -12.45 5.20 14.46
N ASP A 51 -12.17 5.92 13.37
CA ASP A 51 -12.94 5.77 12.14
C ASP A 51 -12.52 4.52 11.35
N PHE A 52 -11.40 3.87 11.70
CA PHE A 52 -10.81 2.77 10.92
C PHE A 52 -10.64 1.48 11.73
N ASP A 53 -10.87 0.35 11.05
CA ASP A 53 -10.58 -0.97 11.60
C ASP A 53 -9.27 -1.56 11.03
N VAL A 54 -8.56 -2.35 11.84
CA VAL A 54 -7.36 -3.07 11.37
C VAL A 54 -7.75 -4.05 10.26
N GLY A 55 -7.09 -3.93 9.11
CA GLY A 55 -7.34 -4.76 7.94
C GLY A 55 -8.39 -4.18 6.97
N GLU A 56 -8.90 -2.99 7.24
CA GLU A 56 -9.77 -2.26 6.30
C GLU A 56 -9.00 -1.79 5.07
N ILE A 57 -9.67 -1.86 3.91
CA ILE A 57 -9.14 -1.34 2.65
C ILE A 57 -9.51 0.13 2.54
N VAL A 58 -8.50 0.97 2.28
CA VAL A 58 -8.67 2.42 2.15
C VAL A 58 -8.14 2.89 0.81
N SER A 59 -8.78 3.90 0.26
CA SER A 59 -8.32 4.57 -0.95
C SER A 59 -7.41 5.75 -0.58
N ILE A 60 -6.20 5.80 -1.15
CA ILE A 60 -5.26 6.91 -0.97
C ILE A 60 -5.23 7.75 -2.24
N ALA A 61 -5.53 9.04 -2.11
CA ALA A 61 -5.31 10.02 -3.17
C ALA A 61 -4.17 10.95 -2.77
N ALA A 62 -3.11 11.02 -3.57
CA ALA A 62 -1.92 11.81 -3.22
C ALA A 62 -1.43 12.67 -4.38
N LYS A 63 -0.88 13.85 -4.05
CA LYS A 63 -0.02 14.64 -4.94
C LYS A 63 1.41 14.49 -4.47
N ALA A 64 2.27 14.10 -5.38
CA ALA A 64 3.66 13.83 -5.11
C ALA A 64 4.59 14.55 -6.10
N ARG A 65 5.80 14.85 -5.64
CA ARG A 65 6.88 15.43 -6.45
C ARG A 65 7.93 14.36 -6.73
N ILE A 66 8.39 14.28 -7.97
CA ILE A 66 9.56 13.49 -8.33
C ILE A 66 10.80 14.20 -7.81
N THR A 67 11.57 13.55 -6.94
CA THR A 67 12.77 14.14 -6.33
C THR A 67 14.06 13.68 -6.99
N ARG A 68 14.05 12.49 -7.61
CA ARG A 68 15.21 11.95 -8.33
C ARG A 68 14.77 10.97 -9.39
N ILE A 69 15.44 11.01 -10.53
CA ILE A 69 15.38 9.97 -11.56
C ILE A 69 16.82 9.48 -11.76
N THR A 70 17.01 8.17 -11.72
CA THR A 70 18.30 7.53 -12.01
C THR A 70 18.10 6.57 -13.17
N ILE A 71 18.94 6.74 -14.19
CA ILE A 71 19.06 5.82 -15.31
C ILE A 71 20.54 5.49 -15.39
N SER A 72 20.87 4.22 -15.22
CA SER A 72 22.24 3.72 -15.34
C SER A 72 22.27 2.64 -16.41
N ASP A 73 22.99 2.91 -17.49
CA ASP A 73 23.17 1.98 -18.60
C ASP A 73 24.63 1.50 -18.57
N GLY A 74 24.84 0.30 -18.02
CA GLY A 74 26.11 -0.41 -18.05
C GLY A 74 26.13 -1.46 -19.16
N THR A 75 27.31 -2.03 -19.44
CA THR A 75 27.49 -3.04 -20.48
C THR A 75 26.65 -4.31 -20.26
N ASP A 76 26.41 -4.69 -18.99
CA ASP A 76 25.68 -5.92 -18.61
C ASP A 76 24.43 -5.67 -17.73
N TYR A 77 24.13 -4.42 -17.38
CA TYR A 77 22.97 -4.10 -16.54
C TYR A 77 22.38 -2.74 -16.86
N GLN A 78 21.05 -2.68 -16.87
CA GLN A 78 20.28 -1.45 -16.98
C GLN A 78 19.47 -1.25 -15.70
N GLU A 79 19.71 -0.14 -15.01
CA GLU A 79 18.95 0.28 -13.84
C GLU A 79 18.10 1.49 -14.17
N ARG A 80 16.82 1.43 -13.77
CA ARG A 80 15.92 2.59 -13.81
C ARG A 80 15.20 2.68 -12.48
N SER A 81 15.41 3.79 -11.78
CA SER A 81 14.75 4.07 -10.52
C SER A 81 14.27 5.51 -10.44
N MET A 82 13.17 5.73 -9.71
CA MET A 82 12.57 7.03 -9.49
C MET A 82 12.22 7.17 -8.01
N ASN A 83 12.61 8.29 -7.41
CA ASN A 83 12.22 8.65 -6.06
C ASN A 83 11.07 9.67 -6.11
N ILE A 84 10.03 9.39 -5.33
CA ILE A 84 8.78 10.16 -5.29
C ILE A 84 8.53 10.58 -3.84
N GLN A 85 8.31 11.87 -3.61
CA GLN A 85 7.93 12.44 -2.31
C GLN A 85 6.46 12.84 -2.33
N ILE A 86 5.65 12.25 -1.45
CA ILE A 86 4.27 12.67 -1.24
C ILE A 86 4.27 14.02 -0.51
N GLU A 87 3.61 15.03 -1.08
CA GLU A 87 3.51 16.39 -0.52
C GLU A 87 2.11 16.70 0.01
N LYS A 88 1.08 16.09 -0.56
CA LYS A 88 -0.32 16.20 -0.14
C LYS A 88 -1.01 14.86 -0.28
N MET A 89 -1.85 14.49 0.67
CA MET A 89 -2.61 13.25 0.61
C MET A 89 -4.02 13.42 1.19
N ALA A 90 -4.90 12.52 0.79
CA ALA A 90 -6.22 12.29 1.35
C ALA A 90 -6.42 10.78 1.49
N LEU A 91 -7.08 10.39 2.58
CA LEU A 91 -7.46 9.01 2.86
C LEU A 91 -8.98 8.95 2.83
N ASN A 92 -9.55 8.09 2.00
CA ASN A 92 -10.99 7.90 1.92
C ASN A 92 -11.35 6.48 2.34
N GLN A 93 -12.39 6.39 3.16
CA GLN A 93 -13.06 5.13 3.46
C GLN A 93 -13.94 4.74 2.27
N GLY A 94 -13.89 3.47 1.90
CA GLY A 94 -14.73 2.93 0.84
C GLY A 94 -13.96 2.02 -0.09
N GLU A 95 -14.44 0.79 -0.16
CA GLU A 95 -14.04 -0.19 -1.16
C GLU A 95 -14.72 0.15 -2.49
N SER A 96 -13.89 0.49 -3.48
CA SER A 96 -14.33 0.42 -4.86
C SER A 96 -14.45 -1.07 -5.23
N LYS A 97 -15.38 -1.44 -6.10
CA LYS A 97 -15.58 -2.85 -6.54
C LYS A 97 -14.35 -3.49 -7.22
N GLU A 98 -13.27 -2.73 -7.40
CA GLU A 98 -12.06 -3.12 -8.10
C GLU A 98 -11.05 -3.85 -7.19
N ASP A 99 -11.27 -3.86 -5.86
CA ASP A 99 -10.33 -4.43 -4.86
C ASP A 99 -10.55 -5.93 -4.56
N LEU A 100 -11.51 -6.59 -5.22
CA LEU A 100 -11.72 -8.04 -5.10
C LEU A 100 -10.78 -8.81 -6.04
N ASP A 101 -9.55 -9.05 -5.59
CA ASP A 101 -8.65 -10.01 -6.23
C ASP A 101 -9.23 -11.44 -6.18
N TRP A 102 -8.91 -12.29 -7.16
CA TRP A 102 -9.28 -13.72 -7.16
C TRP A 102 -8.74 -14.50 -5.95
N ASP A 103 -7.70 -13.97 -5.28
CA ASP A 103 -7.05 -14.52 -4.08
C ASP A 103 -7.66 -13.96 -2.77
N THR A 104 -8.69 -13.11 -2.84
CA THR A 104 -9.39 -12.61 -1.65
C THR A 104 -10.21 -13.75 -1.01
N PRO A 105 -9.95 -14.13 0.26
CA PRO A 105 -10.72 -15.16 0.93
C PRO A 105 -12.22 -14.82 0.94
N LYS A 106 -13.08 -15.83 0.70
CA LYS A 106 -14.54 -15.64 0.61
C LYS A 106 -15.14 -15.01 1.86
N ASP A 107 -14.58 -15.31 3.03
CA ASP A 107 -15.03 -14.77 4.32
C ASP A 107 -14.82 -13.24 4.42
N ASP A 108 -13.73 -12.74 3.84
CA ASP A 108 -13.46 -11.29 3.80
C ASP A 108 -14.39 -10.60 2.80
N ALA A 109 -14.66 -11.21 1.64
CA ALA A 109 -15.60 -10.70 0.64
C ALA A 109 -17.04 -10.58 1.18
N ASP A 110 -17.50 -11.56 1.97
CA ASP A 110 -18.82 -11.53 2.60
C ASP A 110 -18.94 -10.43 3.68
N ARG A 111 -17.87 -10.19 4.45
CA ARG A 111 -17.83 -9.09 5.44
C ARG A 111 -17.95 -7.72 4.75
N ILE A 112 -17.19 -7.54 3.67
CA ILE A 112 -17.17 -6.35 2.82
C ILE A 112 -18.58 -6.05 2.27
N LEU A 113 -19.22 -7.06 1.66
CA LEU A 113 -20.57 -6.93 1.08
C LEU A 113 -21.64 -6.65 2.13
N LYS A 114 -21.47 -7.15 3.36
CA LYS A 114 -22.43 -6.95 4.46
C LYS A 114 -22.32 -5.57 5.11
N LYS A 115 -21.11 -5.01 5.24
CA LYS A 115 -20.91 -3.63 5.74
C LYS A 115 -21.60 -2.61 4.83
N ARG A 116 -21.54 -2.81 3.51
CA ARG A 116 -22.24 -1.95 2.52
C ARG A 116 -23.76 -1.95 2.66
N ARG A 117 -24.36 -3.10 2.99
CA ARG A 117 -25.83 -3.27 3.15
C ARG A 117 -26.41 -2.62 4.40
N LEU A 118 -25.55 -2.19 5.33
CA LEU A 118 -25.94 -1.52 6.58
C LEU A 118 -25.87 0.01 6.48
N VAL A 119 -25.35 0.55 5.37
CA VAL A 119 -25.12 1.99 5.16
C VAL A 119 -26.03 2.56 4.06
N ASP A 120 -26.87 1.72 3.43
CA ASP A 120 -28.01 2.10 2.58
C ASP A 120 -29.32 2.13 3.40
#